data_AF-A0A7W4VTD3-F1
#
_entry.id   AF-A0A7W4VTD3-F1
#
_cell.length_a   1.000
_cell.length_b   1.000
_cell.length_c   1.000
_cell.angle_alpha   90.00
_cell.angle_beta   90.00
_cell.angle_gamma   90.00
#
_symmetry.space_group_name_H-M   'P 1'
#
loop_
_entity.id
_entity.type
_entity.pdbx_description
1 polymer ?
#
loop_
_entity_poly.entity_id
_entity_poly.type
_entity_poly.pdbx_seq_one_letter_code
_entity_poly.pdbx_strand_id
1 'polypeptide(L)'
;MSGQSILAGLRKAREKALAELTIDLQVPGLDDPKVYVRYRPIQQREVDLVHERTRDTKSEDRDLIANASLLAHACVGVFVTVDGKPDGDPSTWPRFDQDLAQMLGIDEAPDGSKIEPTTAEIVRALYMTDGALLNTARALDAWSAPAILRREEEHAGN
;
A
#
# COMPACT_ATOMS: atom_id res chain seq x y z
N MET A 1 -4.65 -43.93 -0.22
CA MET A 1 -4.07 -42.66 -0.71
C MET A 1 -5.16 -41.60 -0.74
N SER A 2 -5.07 -40.54 0.08
CA SER A 2 -5.63 -39.18 -0.18
C SER A 2 -5.68 -38.27 1.08
N GLY A 3 -4.63 -38.28 1.91
CA GLY A 3 -4.47 -37.28 2.99
C GLY A 3 -3.81 -35.96 2.52
N GLN A 4 -3.24 -35.94 1.32
CA GLN A 4 -2.50 -34.78 0.77
C GLN A 4 -3.40 -33.66 0.19
N SER A 5 -4.72 -33.84 0.10
CA SER A 5 -5.58 -33.02 -0.77
C SER A 5 -6.46 -31.97 -0.08
N ILE A 6 -6.59 -31.96 1.26
CA ILE A 6 -7.46 -30.99 1.97
C ILE A 6 -6.64 -29.80 2.49
N LEU A 7 -5.46 -30.05 3.06
CA LEU A 7 -4.56 -29.02 3.56
C LEU A 7 -3.96 -28.13 2.45
N ALA A 8 -3.79 -28.68 1.23
CA ALA A 8 -3.31 -27.92 0.08
C ALA A 8 -4.32 -26.85 -0.39
N GLY A 9 -5.62 -27.08 -0.18
CA GLY A 9 -6.68 -26.11 -0.48
C GLY A 9 -6.80 -25.00 0.57
N LEU A 10 -6.51 -25.32 1.83
CA LEU A 10 -6.62 -24.38 2.96
C LEU A 10 -5.69 -23.17 2.81
N ARG A 11 -4.45 -23.39 2.35
CA ARG A 11 -3.50 -22.30 2.09
C ARG A 11 -4.01 -21.32 1.03
N LYS A 12 -4.50 -21.84 -0.11
CA LYS A 12 -5.03 -21.00 -1.19
C LYS A 12 -6.30 -20.26 -0.78
N ALA A 13 -7.17 -20.91 -0.01
CA ALA A 13 -8.36 -20.27 0.54
C ALA A 13 -8.00 -19.14 1.50
N ARG A 14 -7.02 -19.35 2.40
CA ARG A 14 -6.48 -18.32 3.30
C ARG A 14 -5.86 -17.15 2.53
N GLU A 15 -5.03 -17.43 1.53
CA GLU A 15 -4.41 -16.40 0.69
C GLU A 15 -5.48 -15.58 -0.07
N LYS A 16 -6.53 -16.22 -0.58
CA LYS A 16 -7.64 -15.53 -1.24
C LYS A 16 -8.46 -14.68 -0.27
N ALA A 17 -8.78 -15.21 0.91
CA ALA A 17 -9.53 -14.50 1.93
C ALA A 17 -8.80 -13.24 2.45
N LEU A 18 -7.46 -13.31 2.53
CA LEU A 18 -6.62 -12.18 2.89
C LEU A 18 -6.46 -11.18 1.74
N ALA A 19 -6.49 -11.63 0.48
CA ALA A 19 -6.44 -10.75 -0.69
C ALA A 19 -7.69 -9.87 -0.84
N GLU A 20 -8.83 -10.31 -0.30
CA GLU A 20 -10.09 -9.54 -0.26
C GLU A 20 -10.11 -8.50 0.87
N LEU A 21 -9.22 -8.64 1.87
CA LEU A 21 -9.16 -7.73 3.00
C LEU A 21 -8.45 -6.43 2.59
N THR A 22 -9.21 -5.34 2.55
CA THR A 22 -8.69 -4.02 2.18
C THR A 22 -9.21 -2.92 3.08
N ILE A 23 -8.47 -1.83 3.16
CA ILE A 23 -8.88 -0.58 3.80
C ILE A 23 -8.59 0.59 2.87
N ASP A 24 -9.51 1.55 2.83
CA ASP A 24 -9.33 2.80 2.10
C ASP A 24 -8.94 3.89 3.09
N LEU A 25 -7.74 4.45 2.93
CA LEU A 25 -7.24 5.56 3.74
C LEU A 25 -7.22 6.84 2.91
N GLN A 26 -7.86 7.90 3.42
CA GLN A 26 -7.82 9.20 2.75
C GLN A 26 -6.40 9.76 2.81
N VAL A 27 -5.91 10.32 1.70
CA VAL A 27 -4.65 11.06 1.67
C VAL A 27 -4.84 12.40 2.39
N PRO A 28 -4.13 12.67 3.49
CA PRO A 28 -4.28 13.92 4.23
C PRO A 28 -3.94 15.14 3.37
N GLY A 29 -4.80 16.17 3.40
CA GLY A 29 -4.59 17.42 2.68
C GLY A 29 -5.13 17.44 1.23
N LEU A 30 -5.58 16.30 0.70
CA LEU A 30 -6.26 16.20 -0.60
C LEU A 30 -7.76 16.00 -0.38
N ASP A 31 -8.49 17.10 -0.18
CA ASP A 31 -9.91 17.11 0.15
C ASP A 31 -10.83 17.43 -1.04
N ASP A 32 -10.31 18.00 -2.12
CA ASP A 32 -11.08 18.35 -3.33
C ASP A 32 -10.23 18.20 -4.61
N PRO A 33 -10.38 17.10 -5.38
CA PRO A 33 -11.18 15.92 -5.03
C PRO A 33 -10.57 15.16 -3.85
N LYS A 34 -11.40 14.44 -3.09
CA LYS A 34 -10.89 13.54 -2.06
C LYS A 34 -10.13 12.38 -2.69
N VAL A 35 -8.85 12.25 -2.33
CA VAL A 35 -7.98 11.16 -2.78
C VAL A 35 -7.88 10.11 -1.69
N TYR A 36 -7.96 8.84 -2.07
CA TYR A 36 -7.81 7.69 -1.21
C TYR A 36 -6.78 6.73 -1.79
N VAL A 37 -6.16 5.97 -0.90
CA VAL A 37 -5.34 4.81 -1.28
C VAL A 37 -5.96 3.57 -0.65
N ARG A 38 -6.24 2.57 -1.49
CA ARG A 38 -6.65 1.25 -1.03
C ARG A 38 -5.42 0.43 -0.67
N TYR A 39 -5.41 -0.11 0.53
CA TYR A 39 -4.33 -0.95 1.04
C TYR A 39 -4.82 -2.35 1.38
N ARG A 40 -3.97 -3.35 1.14
CA ARG A 40 -4.08 -4.69 1.73
C ARG A 40 -3.36 -4.69 3.08
N PRO A 41 -3.67 -5.63 4.00
CA PRO A 41 -2.98 -5.70 5.27
C PRO A 41 -1.49 -5.98 5.07
N ILE A 42 -0.67 -5.33 5.90
CA ILE A 42 0.77 -5.59 5.99
C ILE A 42 0.97 -6.96 6.60
N GLN A 43 1.74 -7.80 5.92
CA GLN A 43 2.15 -9.11 6.43
C GLN A 43 3.58 -9.04 6.98
N GLN A 44 3.90 -9.90 7.95
CA GLN A 44 5.24 -9.96 8.55
C GLN A 44 6.37 -10.04 7.51
N ARG A 45 6.16 -10.82 6.43
CA ARG A 45 7.11 -10.93 5.32
C ARG A 45 7.47 -9.59 4.66
N GLU A 46 6.53 -8.65 4.60
CA GLU A 46 6.75 -7.32 4.00
C GLU A 46 7.56 -6.44 4.94
N VAL A 47 7.29 -6.53 6.24
CA VAL A 47 8.07 -5.88 7.28
C VAL A 47 9.52 -6.38 7.23
N ASP A 48 9.72 -7.70 7.14
CA ASP A 48 11.04 -8.32 7.05
C ASP A 48 11.80 -7.87 5.78
N LEU A 49 11.13 -7.85 4.61
CA LEU A 49 11.70 -7.38 3.35
C LEU A 49 12.12 -5.91 3.41
N VAL A 50 11.31 -5.05 4.03
CA VAL A 50 11.63 -3.64 4.20
C VAL A 50 12.79 -3.46 5.17
N HIS A 51 12.83 -4.19 6.28
CA HIS A 51 13.95 -4.16 7.21
C HIS A 51 15.26 -4.60 6.56
N GLU A 52 15.23 -5.65 5.73
CA GLU A 52 16.41 -6.10 4.99
C GLU A 52 16.89 -5.04 3.99
N ARG A 53 15.99 -4.49 3.17
CA ARG A 53 16.33 -3.46 2.16
C ARG A 53 16.87 -2.18 2.77
N THR A 54 16.40 -1.81 3.95
CA THR A 54 16.82 -0.59 4.63
C THR A 54 18.00 -0.82 5.58
N ARG A 55 18.39 -2.08 5.84
CA ARG A 55 19.42 -2.45 6.82
C ARG A 55 20.74 -1.70 6.64
N ASP A 56 21.20 -1.61 5.40
CA ASP A 56 22.49 -1.05 5.03
C ASP A 56 22.40 0.38 4.47
N THR A 57 21.19 0.95 4.45
CA THR A 57 20.99 2.34 4.07
C THR A 57 21.53 3.26 5.16
N LYS A 58 22.51 4.10 4.81
CA LYS A 58 23.10 5.13 5.68
C LYS A 58 22.38 6.48 5.59
N SER A 59 21.23 6.53 4.91
CA SER A 59 20.43 7.76 4.78
C SER A 59 19.83 8.16 6.12
N GLU A 60 19.83 9.45 6.42
CA GLU A 60 19.09 10.02 7.56
C GLU A 60 17.58 9.77 7.41
N ASP A 61 17.10 9.59 6.17
CA ASP A 61 15.70 9.30 5.83
C ASP A 61 15.35 7.80 5.83
N ARG A 62 16.19 6.94 6.41
CA ARG A 62 16.00 5.49 6.36
C ARG A 62 14.61 5.04 6.81
N ASP A 63 14.10 5.61 7.90
CA ASP A 63 12.78 5.27 8.43
C ASP A 63 11.66 5.74 7.50
N LEU A 64 11.82 6.88 6.84
CA LEU A 64 10.86 7.36 5.84
C LEU A 64 10.84 6.45 4.61
N ILE A 65 12.01 6.07 4.11
CA ILE A 65 12.15 5.14 2.99
C ILE A 65 11.52 3.77 3.33
N ALA A 66 11.72 3.29 4.57
CA ALA A 66 11.11 2.06 5.05
C ALA A 66 9.58 2.13 5.02
N ASN A 67 9.00 3.18 5.61
CA ASN A 67 7.55 3.36 5.65
C ASN A 67 6.96 3.59 4.26
N ALA A 68 7.63 4.35 3.39
CA ALA A 68 7.22 4.52 2.00
C ALA A 68 7.20 3.19 1.24
N SER A 69 8.22 2.36 1.45
CA SER A 69 8.30 1.03 0.85
C SER A 69 7.17 0.12 1.35
N LEU A 70 6.84 0.19 2.64
CA LEU A 70 5.76 -0.59 3.25
C LEU A 70 4.41 -0.22 2.66
N LEU A 71 4.11 1.08 2.59
CA LEU A 71 2.91 1.60 1.94
C LEU A 71 2.84 1.18 0.47
N ALA A 72 3.94 1.28 -0.26
CA ALA A 72 3.97 0.90 -1.67
C ALA A 72 3.70 -0.60 -1.89
N HIS A 73 4.28 -1.46 -1.07
CA HIS A 73 4.03 -2.90 -1.13
C HIS A 73 2.58 -3.27 -0.80
N ALA A 74 1.98 -2.58 0.17
CA ALA A 74 0.60 -2.80 0.58
C ALA A 74 -0.43 -2.14 -0.35
N CYS A 75 -0.01 -1.20 -1.20
CA CYS A 75 -0.89 -0.44 -2.08
C CYS A 75 -1.60 -1.34 -3.09
N VAL A 76 -2.93 -1.28 -3.14
CA VAL A 76 -3.75 -1.87 -4.20
C VAL A 76 -3.95 -0.87 -5.33
N GLY A 77 -4.24 0.39 -5.01
CA GLY A 77 -4.38 1.48 -5.98
C GLY A 77 -4.78 2.81 -5.33
N VAL A 78 -4.52 3.90 -6.03
CA VAL A 78 -4.87 5.27 -5.67
C VAL A 78 -6.08 5.71 -6.49
N PHE A 79 -7.09 6.28 -5.85
CA PHE A 79 -8.33 6.68 -6.51
C PHE A 79 -8.93 7.94 -5.90
N VAL A 80 -9.75 8.63 -6.68
CA VAL A 80 -10.60 9.73 -6.19
C VAL A 80 -12.02 9.23 -5.96
N THR A 81 -12.78 9.93 -5.12
CA THR A 81 -14.21 9.65 -5.00
C THR A 81 -15.06 10.67 -5.75
N VAL A 82 -16.00 10.18 -6.55
CA VAL A 82 -17.06 10.97 -7.20
C VAL A 82 -18.41 10.50 -6.63
N ASP A 83 -19.22 11.43 -6.14
CA ASP A 83 -20.51 11.13 -5.46
C ASP A 83 -20.40 10.08 -4.33
N GLY A 84 -19.28 10.11 -3.60
CA GLY A 84 -19.01 9.21 -2.48
C GLY A 84 -18.63 7.78 -2.87
N LYS A 85 -18.34 7.52 -4.15
CA LYS A 85 -17.88 6.21 -4.64
C LYS A 85 -16.49 6.33 -5.27
N PRO A 86 -15.65 5.29 -5.18
CA PRO A 86 -14.41 5.23 -5.95
C PRO A 86 -14.70 5.44 -7.44
N ASP A 87 -13.92 6.32 -8.07
CA ASP A 87 -13.97 6.53 -9.51
C ASP A 87 -13.09 5.49 -10.23
N GLY A 88 -13.57 4.97 -11.36
CA GLY A 88 -12.87 3.96 -12.15
C GLY A 88 -12.87 2.53 -11.57
N ASP A 89 -12.26 1.61 -12.32
CA ASP A 89 -12.11 0.20 -11.94
C ASP A 89 -10.84 0.01 -11.08
N PRO A 90 -10.90 -0.74 -9.96
CA PRO A 90 -9.72 -1.04 -9.14
C PRO A 90 -8.50 -1.59 -9.89
N SER A 91 -8.72 -2.32 -10.99
CA SER A 91 -7.64 -2.86 -11.84
C SER A 91 -6.93 -1.80 -12.69
N THR A 92 -7.51 -0.61 -12.80
CA THR A 92 -7.00 0.52 -13.59
C THR A 92 -6.44 1.65 -12.72
N TRP A 93 -6.61 1.57 -11.40
CA TRP A 93 -6.08 2.57 -10.49
C TRP A 93 -4.55 2.58 -10.50
N PRO A 94 -3.92 3.76 -10.60
CA PRO A 94 -2.47 3.84 -10.51
C PRO A 94 -1.99 3.38 -9.13
N ARG A 95 -0.80 2.80 -9.06
CA ARG A 95 -0.14 2.46 -7.79
C ARG A 95 0.99 3.47 -7.55
N PHE A 96 1.92 3.17 -6.66
CA PHE A 96 3.11 4.00 -6.48
C PHE A 96 4.15 3.70 -7.57
N ASP A 97 3.77 3.99 -8.81
CA ASP A 97 4.49 3.70 -10.06
C ASP A 97 4.59 4.95 -10.96
N GLN A 98 5.15 4.76 -12.15
CA GLN A 98 5.40 5.86 -13.08
C GLN A 98 4.12 6.55 -13.55
N ASP A 99 2.98 5.84 -13.60
CA ASP A 99 1.71 6.45 -14.00
C ASP A 99 1.27 7.47 -12.95
N LEU A 100 1.40 7.13 -11.66
CA LEU A 100 1.16 8.11 -10.59
C LEU A 100 2.20 9.23 -10.59
N ALA A 101 3.47 8.94 -10.88
CA ALA A 101 4.52 9.96 -10.98
C ALA A 101 4.19 11.02 -12.03
N GLN A 102 3.68 10.61 -13.19
CA GLN A 102 3.21 11.50 -14.25
C GLN A 102 2.00 12.32 -13.81
N MET A 103 1.01 11.70 -13.16
CA MET A 103 -0.16 12.41 -12.64
C MET A 103 0.20 13.47 -11.58
N LEU A 104 1.25 13.21 -10.79
CA LEU A 104 1.78 14.14 -9.81
C LEU A 104 2.74 15.19 -10.41
N GLY A 105 3.12 15.06 -11.68
CA GLY A 105 4.03 15.98 -12.37
C GLY A 105 5.46 15.96 -11.82
N ILE A 106 5.91 14.82 -11.30
CA ILE A 106 7.26 14.64 -10.74
C ILE A 106 8.19 13.84 -11.66
N ASP A 107 7.72 13.48 -12.87
CA ASP A 107 8.49 12.74 -13.87
C ASP A 107 9.29 13.65 -14.83
N GLU A 108 9.34 14.95 -14.56
CA GLU A 108 10.06 15.94 -15.38
C GLU A 108 10.96 16.83 -14.51
N ALA A 109 12.19 17.04 -14.99
CA ALA A 109 13.12 18.01 -14.45
C ALA A 109 12.73 19.44 -14.86
N PRO A 110 13.25 20.48 -14.17
CA PRO A 110 13.01 21.88 -14.56
C PRO A 110 13.45 22.24 -15.99
N ASP A 111 14.35 21.48 -16.59
CA ASP A 111 14.82 21.66 -17.97
C ASP A 111 13.98 20.89 -19.00
N GLY A 112 12.91 20.22 -18.58
CA GLY A 112 12.01 19.43 -19.42
C GLY A 112 12.52 18.03 -19.75
N SER A 113 13.64 17.59 -19.16
CA SER A 113 14.09 16.20 -19.29
C SER A 113 13.25 15.25 -18.42
N LYS A 114 13.03 14.03 -18.91
CA LYS A 114 12.30 12.99 -18.17
C LYS A 114 13.15 12.42 -17.03
N ILE A 115 12.55 12.27 -15.86
CA ILE A 115 13.09 11.62 -14.67
C ILE A 115 12.23 10.39 -14.37
N GLU A 116 12.84 9.34 -13.83
CA GLU A 116 12.14 8.21 -13.22
C GLU A 116 12.24 8.32 -11.69
N PRO A 117 11.20 8.84 -11.01
CA PRO A 117 11.22 8.97 -9.57
C PRO A 117 11.21 7.59 -8.91
N THR A 118 11.91 7.49 -7.80
CA THR A 118 11.84 6.31 -6.95
C THR A 118 10.45 6.19 -6.33
N THR A 119 10.05 4.96 -5.96
CA THR A 119 8.81 4.71 -5.23
C THR A 119 8.70 5.57 -3.96
N ALA A 120 9.81 5.81 -3.25
CA ALA A 120 9.81 6.66 -2.06
C ALA A 120 9.48 8.12 -2.40
N GLU A 121 10.00 8.65 -3.50
CA GLU A 121 9.70 10.00 -3.98
C GLU A 121 8.23 10.13 -4.41
N ILE A 122 7.68 9.12 -5.10
CA ILE A 122 6.26 9.09 -5.49
C ILE A 122 5.34 9.10 -4.26
N VAL A 123 5.64 8.25 -3.26
CA VAL A 123 4.87 8.22 -2.01
C VAL A 123 4.95 9.56 -1.29
N ARG A 124 6.15 10.15 -1.17
CA ARG A 124 6.32 11.47 -0.52
C ARG A 124 5.57 12.58 -1.25
N ALA A 125 5.62 12.57 -2.58
CA ALA A 125 4.89 13.54 -3.41
C ALA A 125 3.38 13.45 -3.17
N LEU A 126 2.81 12.23 -3.11
CA LEU A 126 1.38 12.05 -2.83
C LEU A 126 0.99 12.55 -1.43
N TYR A 127 1.77 12.21 -0.39
CA TYR A 127 1.44 12.54 1.00
C TYR A 127 1.82 13.96 1.43
N MET A 128 2.52 14.72 0.58
CA MET A 128 2.96 16.12 0.73
C MET A 128 3.92 16.41 1.91
N THR A 129 3.80 15.68 3.02
CA THR A 129 4.61 15.82 4.23
C THR A 129 5.02 14.46 4.76
N ASP A 130 6.23 14.39 5.32
CA ASP A 130 6.76 13.19 5.96
C ASP A 130 5.88 12.74 7.15
N GLY A 131 5.25 13.70 7.86
CA GLY A 131 4.31 13.42 8.93
C GLY A 131 3.04 12.69 8.47
N ALA A 132 2.45 13.11 7.34
CA ALA A 132 1.27 12.45 6.77
C ALA A 132 1.58 11.02 6.30
N LEU A 133 2.74 10.82 5.67
CA LEU A 133 3.23 9.49 5.29
C LEU A 133 3.36 8.58 6.50
N LEU A 134 4.09 9.03 7.54
CA LEU A 134 4.32 8.24 8.75
C LEU A 134 3.04 7.93 9.51
N ASN A 135 2.11 8.88 9.59
CA ASN A 135 0.81 8.66 10.24
C ASN A 135 -0.04 7.64 9.47
N THR A 136 0.00 7.68 8.13
CA THR A 136 -0.71 6.71 7.30
C THR A 136 -0.12 5.31 7.43
N ALA A 137 1.21 5.20 7.44
CA ALA A 137 1.89 3.92 7.67
C ALA A 137 1.54 3.31 9.04
N ARG A 138 1.51 4.12 10.11
CA ARG A 138 1.08 3.68 11.45
C ARG A 138 -0.38 3.26 11.49
N ALA A 139 -1.26 4.00 10.82
CA ALA A 139 -2.69 3.66 10.74
C ALA A 139 -2.89 2.30 10.03
N LEU A 140 -2.16 2.08 8.95
CA LEU A 140 -2.20 0.82 8.21
C LEU A 140 -1.66 -0.35 9.05
N ASP A 141 -0.54 -0.16 9.75
CA ASP A 141 0.06 -1.16 10.62
C ASP A 141 -0.88 -1.55 11.77
N ALA A 142 -1.44 -0.55 12.47
CA ALA A 142 -2.39 -0.76 13.57
C ALA A 142 -3.67 -1.47 13.13
N TRP A 143 -4.12 -1.27 11.89
CA TRP A 143 -5.27 -1.97 11.34
C TRP A 143 -4.95 -3.41 10.91
N SER A 144 -3.75 -3.65 10.36
CA SER A 144 -3.42 -4.89 9.66
C SER A 144 -3.52 -6.13 10.54
N ALA A 145 -2.86 -6.14 11.71
CA ALA A 145 -2.82 -7.34 12.57
C ALA A 145 -4.21 -7.74 13.12
N PRO A 146 -5.01 -6.82 13.70
CA PRO A 146 -6.38 -7.16 14.13
C PRO A 146 -7.28 -7.61 12.98
N ALA A 147 -7.13 -7.01 11.79
CA ALA A 147 -7.93 -7.35 10.62
C ALA A 147 -7.61 -8.77 10.12
N ILE A 148 -6.33 -9.15 10.08
CA ILE A 148 -5.88 -10.50 9.73
C ILE A 148 -6.46 -11.52 10.73
N LEU A 149 -6.32 -11.28 12.04
CA LEU A 149 -6.80 -12.20 13.07
C LEU A 149 -8.31 -12.43 12.98
N ARG A 150 -9.10 -11.36 12.86
CA ARG A 150 -10.55 -11.46 12.71
C ARG A 150 -10.94 -12.30 11.50
N ARG A 151 -10.25 -12.10 10.37
CA ARG A 151 -10.51 -12.85 9.13
C ARG A 151 -10.18 -14.33 9.29
N GLU A 152 -9.14 -14.66 10.04
CA GLU A 152 -8.77 -16.04 10.35
C GLU A 152 -9.79 -16.72 11.27
N GLU A 153 -10.32 -16.01 12.28
CA GLU A 153 -11.38 -16.51 13.16
C GLU A 153 -12.68 -16.81 12.41
N GLU A 154 -13.12 -15.89 11.53
CA GLU A 154 -14.31 -16.07 10.68
C GLU A 154 -14.22 -17.30 9.77
N HIS A 155 -13.02 -17.62 9.29
CA HIS A 155 -12.79 -18.77 8.43
C HIS A 155 -12.61 -20.09 9.18
N ALA A 156 -12.18 -20.05 10.45
CA ALA A 156 -12.05 -21.25 11.28
C ALA A 156 -13.39 -21.73 11.88
N GLY A 157 -14.40 -20.85 11.92
CA GLY A 157 -15.72 -21.13 12.49
C GLY A 157 -16.78 -21.68 11.53
N ASN A 158 -16.44 -21.88 10.24
CA ASN A 158 -17.33 -22.44 9.20
C ASN A 158 -16.84 -23.80 8.70
#